data_AF-A0A0D2IKR7-F1
#
_entry.id   AF-A0A0D2IKR7-F1
#
_cell.length_a   1.000
_cell.length_b   1.000
_cell.length_c   1.000
_cell.angle_alpha   90.00
_cell.angle_beta   90.00
_cell.angle_gamma   90.00
#
_symmetry.space_group_name_H-M   'P 1'
#
loop_
_entity.id
_entity.type
_entity.pdbx_description
1 polymer ?
#
loop_
_entity_poly.entity_id
_entity_poly.type
_entity_poly.pdbx_seq_one_letter_code
_entity_poly.pdbx_strand_id
1 'polypeptide(L)'
;MADQVSRQEIQSAIDENREHFHSFNLQLGYVDGQHLSRGPSDYRKELMQGARLPHFWLEERGQAISTLDLVDALSFVLVCDSTFTDLSWLIISNVSVTIKRSSQDFNDRVGAWTKYLESLAVRAVLVRPDQHIVDRVSRVEDVEKTLRAYLSS
;
A
#
# COMPACT_ATOMS: atom_id res chain seq x y z
N MET A 1 -10.07 -45.49 -8.29
CA MET A 1 -10.44 -44.16 -8.82
C MET A 1 -11.56 -43.63 -7.94
N ALA A 2 -11.42 -42.45 -7.34
CA ALA A 2 -12.47 -41.91 -6.46
C ALA A 2 -13.78 -41.72 -7.24
N ASP A 3 -14.89 -42.17 -6.65
CA ASP A 3 -16.23 -42.07 -7.22
C ASP A 3 -16.67 -40.60 -7.37
N GLN A 4 -17.57 -40.34 -8.32
CA GLN A 4 -18.02 -38.99 -8.66
C GLN A 4 -18.81 -38.32 -7.54
N VAL A 5 -19.57 -39.09 -6.75
CA VAL A 5 -20.34 -38.59 -5.59
C VAL A 5 -19.38 -38.10 -4.50
N SER A 6 -18.38 -38.92 -4.13
CA SER A 6 -17.34 -38.53 -3.17
C SER A 6 -16.61 -37.26 -3.58
N ARG A 7 -16.36 -37.05 -4.88
CA ARG A 7 -15.73 -35.81 -5.38
C ARG A 7 -16.64 -34.59 -5.21
N GLN A 8 -17.93 -34.74 -5.43
CA GLN A 8 -18.90 -33.64 -5.28
C GLN A 8 -19.06 -33.23 -3.81
N GLU A 9 -19.09 -34.20 -2.90
CA GLU A 9 -19.15 -33.93 -1.45
C GLU A 9 -17.89 -33.19 -0.96
N ILE A 10 -16.70 -33.64 -1.38
CA ILE A 10 -15.45 -32.95 -1.07
C ILE A 10 -15.44 -31.54 -1.64
N GLN A 11 -15.90 -31.34 -2.88
CA GLN A 11 -15.95 -30.02 -3.49
C GLN A 11 -16.90 -29.07 -2.73
N SER A 12 -18.08 -29.55 -2.31
CA SER A 12 -19.00 -28.76 -1.48
C SER A 12 -18.37 -28.34 -0.17
N ALA A 13 -17.68 -29.26 0.53
CA ALA A 13 -17.00 -28.94 1.78
C ALA A 13 -15.85 -27.93 1.59
N ILE A 14 -15.12 -27.98 0.47
CA ILE A 14 -14.11 -26.98 0.12
C ILE A 14 -14.76 -25.62 -0.11
N ASP A 15 -15.85 -25.59 -0.86
CA ASP A 15 -16.55 -24.34 -1.21
C ASP A 15 -17.20 -23.69 0.02
N GLU A 16 -17.70 -24.48 0.97
CA GLU A 16 -18.20 -24.00 2.27
C GLU A 16 -17.09 -23.36 3.12
N ASN A 17 -15.85 -23.83 2.98
CA ASN A 17 -14.68 -23.30 3.70
C ASN A 17 -13.93 -22.21 2.93
N ARG A 18 -14.46 -21.77 1.79
CA ARG A 18 -13.78 -20.82 0.91
C ARG A 18 -13.39 -19.54 1.64
N GLU A 19 -14.23 -19.00 2.52
CA GLU A 19 -13.89 -17.77 3.23
C GLU A 19 -12.75 -17.93 4.24
N HIS A 20 -12.60 -19.12 4.84
CA HIS A 20 -11.49 -19.42 5.72
C HIS A 20 -10.18 -19.46 4.94
N PHE A 21 -10.18 -20.10 3.77
CA PHE A 21 -9.01 -20.20 2.90
C PHE A 21 -8.66 -18.89 2.19
N HIS A 22 -9.67 -18.10 1.82
CA HIS A 22 -9.51 -16.85 1.06
C HIS A 22 -9.64 -15.61 1.95
N SER A 23 -9.22 -15.68 3.21
CA SER A 23 -9.35 -14.60 4.20
C SER A 23 -8.38 -13.41 4.01
N PHE A 24 -8.06 -13.04 2.77
CA PHE A 24 -7.09 -12.00 2.44
C PHE A 24 -7.45 -10.62 2.98
N ASN A 25 -8.75 -10.28 3.11
CA ASN A 25 -9.16 -9.01 3.69
C ASN A 25 -8.81 -8.94 5.18
N LEU A 26 -8.91 -10.06 5.90
CA LEU A 26 -8.46 -10.13 7.31
C LEU A 26 -6.93 -10.02 7.42
N GLN A 27 -6.20 -10.64 6.49
CA GLN A 27 -4.74 -10.72 6.57
C GLN A 27 -4.04 -9.45 6.09
N LEU A 28 -4.57 -8.79 5.06
CA LEU A 28 -3.90 -7.70 4.35
C LEU A 28 -4.78 -6.45 4.17
N GLY A 29 -6.10 -6.60 4.24
CA GLY A 29 -7.07 -5.54 3.93
C GLY A 29 -7.58 -4.77 5.15
N TYR A 30 -7.05 -5.04 6.34
CA TYR A 30 -7.42 -4.26 7.52
C TYR A 30 -6.84 -2.83 7.43
N VAL A 31 -7.53 -1.90 8.08
CA VAL A 31 -7.18 -0.49 8.12
C VAL A 31 -7.03 -0.09 9.58
N ASP A 32 -5.83 0.35 9.96
CA ASP A 32 -5.54 0.76 11.34
C ASP A 32 -6.52 1.85 11.79
N GLY A 33 -7.09 1.68 12.99
CA GLY A 33 -8.06 2.62 13.56
C GLY A 33 -9.49 2.48 13.03
N GLN A 34 -9.77 1.49 12.17
CA GLN A 34 -11.11 1.22 11.65
C GLN A 34 -11.56 -0.21 11.93
N HIS A 35 -12.88 -0.38 12.11
CA HIS A 35 -13.47 -1.70 12.21
C HIS A 35 -13.57 -2.35 10.83
N LEU A 36 -13.28 -3.65 10.75
CA LEU A 36 -13.38 -4.41 9.51
C LEU A 36 -14.86 -4.48 9.07
N SER A 37 -15.22 -3.76 8.02
CA SER A 37 -16.60 -3.65 7.53
C SER A 37 -16.93 -4.62 6.40
N ARG A 38 -15.90 -5.16 5.72
CA ARG A 38 -16.03 -6.09 4.60
C ARG A 38 -15.77 -7.53 5.04
N GLY A 39 -16.36 -8.48 4.31
CA GLY A 39 -16.18 -9.91 4.57
C GLY A 39 -14.70 -10.34 4.48
N PRO A 40 -14.32 -11.47 5.08
CA PRO A 40 -12.93 -11.95 5.12
C PRO A 40 -12.26 -12.10 3.75
N SER A 41 -13.06 -12.40 2.73
CA SER A 41 -12.57 -12.62 1.36
C SER A 41 -12.61 -11.40 0.44
N ASP A 42 -13.28 -10.32 0.84
CA ASP A 42 -13.45 -9.12 0.01
C ASP A 42 -12.26 -8.16 0.19
N TYR A 43 -11.09 -8.62 -0.23
CA TYR A 43 -9.88 -7.81 -0.22
C TYR A 43 -9.91 -6.79 -1.36
N ARG A 44 -9.65 -5.52 -1.01
CA ARG A 44 -9.51 -4.43 -1.97
C ARG A 44 -8.29 -3.60 -1.60
N LYS A 45 -7.57 -3.13 -2.62
CA LYS A 45 -6.50 -2.15 -2.44
C LYS A 45 -7.12 -0.81 -2.05
N GLU A 46 -6.69 -0.26 -0.93
CA GLU A 46 -7.13 1.04 -0.45
C GLU A 46 -5.95 2.00 -0.33
N LEU A 47 -6.20 3.27 -0.64
CA LEU A 47 -5.20 4.33 -0.55
C LEU A 47 -5.72 5.43 0.38
N MET A 48 -5.90 5.04 1.65
CA MET A 48 -6.41 5.90 2.72
C MET A 48 -5.58 5.74 3.98
N GLN A 49 -5.70 6.70 4.90
CA GLN A 49 -5.03 6.64 6.20
C GLN A 49 -5.32 5.32 6.92
N GLY A 50 -4.26 4.72 7.46
CA GLY A 50 -4.30 3.45 8.18
C GLY A 50 -4.31 2.21 7.29
N ALA A 51 -4.55 2.32 5.99
CA ALA A 51 -4.50 1.17 5.09
C ALA A 51 -3.04 0.78 4.79
N ARG A 52 -2.79 -0.51 4.54
CA ARG A 52 -1.49 -0.96 4.04
C ARG A 52 -1.25 -0.44 2.61
N LEU A 53 -0.04 0.01 2.33
CA LEU A 53 0.36 0.49 1.01
C LEU A 53 0.05 -0.58 -0.06
N PRO A 54 -0.71 -0.26 -1.11
CA PRO A 54 -1.04 -1.23 -2.14
C PRO A 54 0.18 -1.77 -2.88
N HIS A 55 0.27 -3.10 -3.02
CA HIS A 55 1.30 -3.75 -3.83
C HIS A 55 1.13 -3.43 -5.33
N PHE A 56 2.19 -2.91 -5.94
CA PHE A 56 2.38 -2.86 -7.40
C PHE A 56 3.82 -3.25 -7.74
N TRP A 57 4.01 -3.84 -8.91
CA TRP A 57 5.34 -4.11 -9.46
C TRP A 57 5.93 -2.83 -10.03
N LEU A 58 7.16 -2.53 -9.63
CA LEU A 58 7.98 -1.42 -10.07
C LEU A 58 9.36 -1.96 -10.47
N GLU A 59 10.24 -1.05 -10.86
CA GLU A 59 11.64 -1.34 -11.10
C GLU A 59 12.56 -0.32 -10.43
N GLU A 60 13.55 -0.79 -9.67
CA GLU A 60 14.65 0.04 -9.15
C GLU A 60 15.97 -0.55 -9.67
N ARG A 61 16.80 0.29 -10.31
CA ARG A 61 18.11 -0.12 -10.85
C ARG A 61 18.08 -1.38 -11.74
N GLY A 62 17.01 -1.53 -12.53
CA GLY A 62 16.84 -2.68 -13.44
C GLY A 62 16.34 -3.96 -12.78
N GLN A 63 16.00 -3.94 -11.49
CA GLN A 63 15.43 -5.06 -10.76
C GLN A 63 13.95 -4.83 -10.47
N ALA A 64 13.12 -5.86 -10.68
CA ALA A 64 11.71 -5.82 -10.31
C ALA A 64 11.57 -5.78 -8.78
N ILE A 65 10.84 -4.79 -8.29
CA ILE A 65 10.56 -4.59 -6.86
C ILE A 65 9.07 -4.34 -6.64
N SER A 66 8.61 -4.49 -5.41
CA SER A 66 7.29 -4.06 -4.97
C SER A 66 7.30 -2.59 -4.56
N THR A 67 6.16 -1.90 -4.66
CA THR A 67 5.91 -0.65 -3.93
C THR A 67 6.19 -0.79 -2.43
N LEU A 68 6.00 -1.99 -1.86
CA LEU A 68 6.30 -2.29 -0.46
C LEU A 68 7.81 -2.28 -0.16
N ASP A 69 8.66 -2.57 -1.13
CA ASP A 69 10.13 -2.58 -0.99
C ASP A 69 10.72 -1.17 -1.00
N LEU A 70 9.94 -0.15 -1.38
CA LEU A 70 10.34 1.26 -1.25
C LEU A 70 10.43 1.70 0.21
N VAL A 71 9.80 0.96 1.12
CA VAL A 71 9.78 1.23 2.56
C VAL A 71 10.87 0.40 3.24
N ASP A 72 11.84 1.08 3.85
CA ASP A 72 13.05 0.48 4.42
C ASP A 72 12.90 -0.02 5.87
N ALA A 73 11.69 0.04 6.42
CA ALA A 73 11.36 -0.29 7.80
C ALA A 73 12.05 0.57 8.89
N LEU A 74 12.73 1.65 8.51
CA LEU A 74 13.45 2.54 9.43
C LEU A 74 12.88 3.96 9.44
N SER A 75 12.44 4.44 8.29
CA SER A 75 12.00 5.82 8.10
C SER A 75 10.59 5.90 7.51
N PHE A 76 9.98 7.07 7.67
CA PHE A 76 8.80 7.38 6.87
C PHE A 76 9.22 7.55 5.42
N VAL A 77 8.39 7.13 4.49
CA VAL A 77 8.67 7.26 3.06
C VAL A 77 7.56 8.03 2.38
N LEU A 78 7.93 9.09 1.67
CA LEU A 78 7.04 9.80 0.77
C LEU A 78 7.22 9.21 -0.64
N VAL A 79 6.24 8.46 -1.11
CA VAL A 79 6.21 7.93 -2.48
C VAL A 79 5.44 8.92 -3.35
N CYS A 80 6.05 9.46 -4.39
CA CYS A 80 5.45 10.52 -5.20
C CYS A 80 5.80 10.45 -6.69
N ASP A 81 5.05 11.22 -7.48
CA ASP A 81 5.35 11.44 -8.90
C ASP A 81 6.66 12.24 -9.10
N SER A 82 7.20 12.19 -10.32
CA SER A 82 8.48 12.81 -10.68
C SER A 82 8.52 14.33 -10.56
N THR A 83 7.36 14.98 -10.46
CA THR A 83 7.21 16.45 -10.46
C THR A 83 6.77 16.99 -9.10
N PHE A 84 6.69 16.14 -8.08
CA PHE A 84 6.18 16.54 -6.76
C PHE A 84 7.17 17.40 -5.98
N THR A 85 8.46 17.06 -6.02
CA THR A 85 9.53 17.79 -5.32
C THR A 85 10.92 17.38 -5.82
N ASP A 86 11.90 18.26 -5.69
CA ASP A 86 13.31 17.97 -5.99
C ASP A 86 14.09 17.42 -4.78
N LEU A 87 13.47 17.41 -3.59
CA LEU A 87 14.09 16.94 -2.36
C LEU A 87 14.24 15.42 -2.32
N SER A 88 15.32 14.93 -1.70
CA SER A 88 15.56 13.48 -1.51
C SER A 88 15.16 12.99 -0.12
N TRP A 89 15.11 13.89 0.86
CA TRP A 89 14.67 13.60 2.22
C TRP A 89 14.22 14.89 2.93
N LEU A 90 13.48 14.73 4.03
CA LEU A 90 13.08 15.78 4.95
C LEU A 90 13.37 15.31 6.39
N ILE A 91 13.62 16.27 7.30
CA ILE A 91 13.59 16.01 8.74
C ILE A 91 12.49 16.88 9.34
N ILE A 92 11.51 16.24 9.97
CA ILE A 92 10.35 16.89 10.58
C ILE A 92 10.25 16.38 12.02
N SER A 93 10.35 17.27 13.01
CA SER A 93 10.29 16.90 14.43
C SER A 93 11.29 15.78 14.82
N ASN A 94 12.53 15.84 14.30
CA ASN A 94 13.57 14.81 14.47
C ASN A 94 13.24 13.43 13.84
N VAL A 95 12.19 13.34 13.03
CA VAL A 95 11.85 12.15 12.25
C VAL A 95 12.30 12.35 10.81
N SER A 96 13.00 11.35 10.26
CA SER A 96 13.43 11.35 8.85
C SER A 96 12.30 10.86 7.95
N VAL A 97 12.09 11.58 6.85
CA VAL A 97 11.21 11.18 5.74
C VAL A 97 12.07 11.03 4.49
N THR A 98 12.21 9.81 4.00
CA THR A 98 12.87 9.52 2.72
C THR A 98 11.90 9.79 1.57
N ILE A 99 12.35 10.41 0.49
CA ILE A 99 11.51 10.69 -0.68
C ILE A 99 11.87 9.68 -1.77
N LYS A 100 10.86 8.99 -2.31
CA LYS A 100 10.98 8.04 -3.43
C LYS A 100 10.12 8.54 -4.58
N ARG A 101 10.77 8.98 -5.66
CA ARG A 101 10.11 9.56 -6.84
C ARG A 101 10.07 8.58 -8.01
N SER A 102 8.93 8.56 -8.67
CA SER A 102 8.80 7.93 -9.98
C SER A 102 9.78 8.55 -10.99
N SER A 103 10.31 7.74 -11.90
CA SER A 103 11.30 8.10 -12.93
C SER A 103 12.68 8.55 -12.43
N GLN A 104 12.90 8.62 -11.11
CA GLN A 104 14.20 8.95 -10.52
C GLN A 104 14.70 7.84 -9.59
N ASP A 105 13.89 7.47 -8.59
CA ASP A 105 14.24 6.45 -7.61
C ASP A 105 13.69 5.07 -8.01
N PHE A 106 12.53 5.04 -8.67
CA PHE A 106 11.94 3.82 -9.23
C PHE A 106 11.23 4.12 -10.56
N ASN A 107 10.93 3.09 -11.34
CA ASN A 107 10.18 3.17 -12.58
C ASN A 107 8.94 2.27 -12.53
N ASP A 108 7.80 2.79 -12.96
CA ASP A 108 6.57 2.00 -13.15
C ASP A 108 6.44 1.61 -14.63
N ARG A 109 7.18 0.57 -15.05
CA ARG A 109 7.27 0.18 -16.47
C ARG A 109 5.93 -0.15 -17.12
N VAL A 110 5.01 -0.73 -16.35
CA VAL A 110 3.68 -1.12 -16.84
C VAL A 110 2.68 0.04 -16.72
N GLY A 111 2.99 1.05 -15.91
CA GLY A 111 2.10 2.18 -15.62
C GLY A 111 0.95 1.84 -14.66
N ALA A 112 0.98 0.66 -14.03
CA ALA A 112 -0.14 0.18 -13.21
C ALA A 112 -0.28 0.96 -11.90
N TRP A 113 0.84 1.32 -11.28
CA TRP A 113 0.87 2.13 -10.07
C TRP A 113 0.45 3.58 -10.36
N THR A 114 1.02 4.14 -11.42
CA THR A 114 0.77 5.51 -11.88
C THR A 114 -0.71 5.68 -12.21
N LYS A 115 -1.27 4.78 -13.02
CA LYS A 115 -2.69 4.79 -13.37
C LYS A 115 -3.60 4.63 -12.13
N TYR A 116 -3.18 3.84 -11.15
CA TYR A 116 -3.92 3.69 -9.90
C TYR A 116 -3.96 5.01 -9.12
N LEU A 117 -2.81 5.67 -8.94
CA LEU A 117 -2.72 6.98 -8.31
C LEU A 117 -3.54 8.06 -9.05
N GLU A 118 -3.42 8.13 -10.37
CA GLU A 118 -4.16 9.05 -11.24
C GLU A 118 -5.68 8.86 -11.12
N SER A 119 -6.15 7.60 -11.06
CA SER A 119 -7.57 7.29 -10.89
C SER A 119 -8.17 7.82 -9.59
N LEU A 120 -7.33 8.11 -8.60
CA LEU A 120 -7.69 8.64 -7.29
C LEU A 120 -7.32 10.12 -7.14
N ALA A 121 -6.79 10.76 -8.20
CA ALA A 121 -6.24 12.12 -8.19
C ALA A 121 -5.16 12.33 -7.09
N VAL A 122 -4.31 11.32 -6.87
CA VAL A 122 -3.25 11.34 -5.85
C VAL A 122 -1.88 11.50 -6.51
N ARG A 123 -1.05 12.36 -5.91
CA ARG A 123 0.30 12.67 -6.41
C ARG A 123 1.41 12.20 -5.49
N ALA A 124 1.15 12.14 -4.19
CA ALA A 124 2.06 11.61 -3.20
C ALA A 124 1.32 10.91 -2.06
N VAL A 125 1.98 9.94 -1.45
CA VAL A 125 1.48 9.18 -0.31
C VAL A 125 2.60 9.10 0.72
N LEU A 126 2.31 9.52 1.94
CA LEU A 126 3.21 9.39 3.08
C LEU A 126 2.96 8.05 3.77
N VAL A 127 4.02 7.26 3.93
CA VAL A 127 3.97 5.87 4.38
C VAL A 127 4.85 5.70 5.62
N ARG A 128 4.35 4.93 6.59
CA ARG A 128 5.06 4.54 7.81
C ARG A 128 6.14 3.49 7.52
N PRO A 129 7.11 3.31 8.44
CA PRO A 129 8.08 2.22 8.36
C PRO A 129 7.47 0.81 8.23
N ASP A 130 6.26 0.60 8.77
CA ASP A 130 5.55 -0.70 8.72
C ASP A 130 4.59 -0.83 7.52
N GLN A 131 4.78 0.00 6.49
CA GLN A 131 4.02 -0.01 5.23
C GLN A 131 2.56 0.46 5.34
N HIS A 132 2.13 1.05 6.46
CA HIS A 132 0.80 1.67 6.54
C HIS A 132 0.83 3.13 6.10
N ILE A 133 -0.23 3.58 5.46
CA ILE A 133 -0.37 4.94 4.95
C ILE A 133 -0.67 5.88 6.12
N VAL A 134 0.13 6.94 6.25
CA VAL A 134 -0.18 8.07 7.13
C VAL A 134 -1.31 8.87 6.51
N ASP A 135 -1.10 9.39 5.30
CA ASP A 135 -2.09 10.07 4.49
C ASP A 135 -1.59 10.27 3.05
N ARG A 136 -2.50 10.73 2.19
CA ARG A 136 -2.20 11.27 0.87
C ARG A 136 -1.80 12.73 1.00
N VAL A 137 -0.87 13.18 0.15
CA VAL A 137 -0.36 14.55 0.19
C VAL A 137 -0.43 15.16 -1.20
N SER A 138 -1.00 16.37 -1.30
CA SER A 138 -1.15 17.07 -2.58
C SER A 138 0.01 18.01 -2.90
N ARG A 139 0.73 18.49 -1.87
CA ARG A 139 1.85 19.42 -2.00
C ARG A 139 2.96 19.08 -1.01
N VAL A 140 4.21 19.38 -1.34
CA VAL A 140 5.34 19.08 -0.46
C VAL A 140 5.25 19.83 0.88
N GLU A 141 4.68 21.04 0.89
CA GLU A 141 4.50 21.83 2.12
C GLU A 141 3.54 21.17 3.12
N ASP A 142 2.62 20.33 2.64
CA ASP A 142 1.62 19.66 3.49
C ASP A 142 2.22 18.45 4.23
N VAL A 143 3.38 17.93 3.79
CA VAL A 143 4.03 16.75 4.39
C VAL A 143 4.34 16.99 5.87
N GLU A 144 4.87 18.16 6.20
CA GLU A 144 5.21 18.52 7.58
C GLU A 144 3.96 18.58 8.46
N LYS A 145 2.90 19.25 7.98
CA LYS A 145 1.63 19.37 8.70
C LYS A 145 1.01 18.00 8.95
N THR A 146 0.94 17.16 7.92
CA THR A 146 0.41 15.79 8.01
C THR A 146 1.18 14.94 9.00
N LEU A 147 2.52 14.95 8.91
CA LEU A 147 3.34 14.14 9.81
C LEU A 147 3.25 14.63 11.26
N ARG A 148 3.25 15.95 11.51
CA ARG A 148 3.07 16.49 12.87
C ARG A 148 1.73 16.11 13.47
N ALA A 149 0.65 16.19 12.69
CA ALA A 149 -0.67 15.78 13.15
C ALA A 149 -0.69 14.30 13.54
N TYR A 150 -0.11 13.43 12.70
CA TYR A 150 0.00 11.99 12.96
C TYR A 150 0.84 11.65 14.20
N LEU A 151 1.96 12.35 14.43
CA LEU A 151 2.80 12.11 15.60
C LEU A 151 2.17 12.62 16.92
N SER A 152 1.11 13.43 16.82
CA SER A 152 0.41 14.01 17.97
C SER A 152 -0.91 13.33 18.33
N SER A 153 -1.40 12.41 17.49
CA SER A 153 -2.61 11.61 17.70
C SER A 153 -2.32 10.33 18.47
#